data_AF-A0A7G5ZMR6-F1
#
_entry.id   AF-A0A7G5ZMR6-F1
#
_cell.length_a   1.000
_cell.length_b   1.000
_cell.length_c   1.000
_cell.angle_alpha   90.00
_cell.angle_beta   90.00
_cell.angle_gamma   90.00
#
_symmetry.space_group_name_H-M   'P 1'
#
loop_
_entity.id
_entity.type
_entity.pdbx_description
1 polymer ?
#
loop_
_entity_poly.entity_id
_entity_poly.type
_entity_poly.pdbx_seq_one_letter_code
_entity_poly.pdbx_strand_id
1 'polypeptide(L)'
;MLASDVAAAELAAQAYVKEASAANAAVDGRLWDVLQGIPLPVFENLRAVRTVTNVAETVGTEILVPASSITLASIAPTGGKVDVAGLSDIQAAVMRISDVIGDIDGRLDAIDRSALIDQVGDGFRQVDDAVGQVSALVSPAEDILGILPGLLGADGPKNYLLMFQGNAEARASGGSPGSFVLVRADQGAITFEKEVAATEFPFAIPQSIVPLDAETTALYSDIVGRWTANMTSTPDFPTVATLMQGWWASEFDDQIDGVVSVDPVALSYFLDATGPLTLATGDVLTSKNATALLMNEVYFKYPKGQDSNAFFASAAVSVFNGLLAGGASPVKLVDAGAKASVEGRLKLWVPDPAVTEVIGGSPVAGVLPVDNEDETAIGVYFNDTTGSKMDYYVDADIAVETDQCTAAGAPSWTTTVNLHNGITREDANELPRYITGPYFTPGDIGTDYIVYAPVGATIESWTVNGAARDALAHTTHLGRDAIRVNVVLQPGESAALQVVMKASDDAESGSFGPLVVKHTPMVRDTAVDVVAPGCD
;
A
#
# COMPACT_ATOMS: atom_id res chain seq x y z
N MET A 1 -8.06 -17.41 -13.71
CA MET A 1 -7.66 -16.15 -14.40
C MET A 1 -6.29 -15.64 -13.98
N LEU A 2 -5.94 -15.66 -12.69
CA LEU A 2 -4.64 -15.15 -12.18
C LEU A 2 -3.38 -15.81 -12.78
N ALA A 3 -3.47 -16.97 -13.43
CA ALA A 3 -2.33 -17.59 -14.13
C ALA A 3 -2.17 -17.18 -15.61
N SER A 4 -3.01 -16.26 -16.12
CA SER A 4 -3.09 -15.87 -17.55
C SER A 4 -3.34 -17.02 -18.55
N ASP A 5 -3.74 -18.21 -18.09
CA ASP A 5 -4.17 -19.32 -18.94
C ASP A 5 -5.67 -19.23 -19.23
N VAL A 6 -6.00 -18.48 -20.28
CA VAL A 6 -7.37 -18.25 -20.75
C VAL A 6 -8.05 -19.56 -21.15
N ALA A 7 -7.32 -20.46 -21.81
CA ALA A 7 -7.88 -21.72 -22.31
C ALA A 7 -8.25 -22.68 -21.17
N ALA A 8 -7.39 -22.80 -20.16
CA ALA A 8 -7.71 -23.60 -18.98
C ALA A 8 -8.87 -23.00 -18.17
N ALA A 9 -8.92 -21.66 -18.04
CA ALA A 9 -9.99 -20.97 -17.34
C ALA A 9 -11.35 -21.16 -18.03
N GLU A 10 -11.41 -21.03 -19.36
CA GLU A 10 -12.62 -21.25 -20.14
C GLU A 10 -13.13 -22.68 -20.01
N LEU A 11 -12.24 -23.68 -20.07
CA LEU A 11 -12.61 -25.09 -19.91
C LEU A 11 -13.14 -25.39 -18.50
N ALA A 12 -12.53 -24.82 -17.47
CA ALA A 12 -13.00 -24.95 -16.09
C ALA A 12 -14.38 -24.28 -15.89
N ALA A 13 -14.59 -23.08 -16.45
CA ALA A 13 -15.87 -22.38 -16.40
C ALA A 13 -16.98 -23.18 -17.11
N GLN A 14 -16.72 -23.74 -18.29
CA GLN A 14 -17.68 -24.58 -19.01
C GLN A 14 -18.01 -25.88 -18.25
N ALA A 15 -17.02 -26.50 -17.62
CA ALA A 15 -17.24 -27.68 -16.78
C ALA A 15 -18.12 -27.34 -15.57
N TYR A 16 -17.87 -26.20 -14.91
CA TYR A 16 -18.69 -25.72 -13.80
C TYR A 16 -20.14 -25.46 -14.24
N VAL A 17 -20.35 -24.73 -15.34
CA VAL A 17 -21.68 -24.46 -15.90
C VAL A 17 -22.45 -25.76 -16.14
N LYS A 18 -21.80 -26.77 -16.70
CA LYS A 18 -22.45 -28.07 -16.97
C LYS A 18 -22.99 -28.72 -15.69
N GLU A 19 -22.21 -28.74 -14.62
CA GLU A 19 -22.64 -29.32 -13.34
C GLU A 19 -23.72 -28.45 -12.68
N ALA A 20 -23.58 -27.13 -12.70
CA ALA A 20 -24.54 -26.19 -12.15
C ALA A 20 -25.91 -26.25 -12.86
N SER A 21 -25.93 -26.26 -14.20
CA SER A 21 -27.14 -26.43 -14.99
C SER A 21 -27.81 -27.79 -14.74
N ALA A 22 -27.03 -28.86 -14.54
CA ALA A 22 -27.58 -30.18 -14.20
C ALA A 22 -28.24 -30.17 -12.81
N ALA A 23 -27.63 -29.51 -11.83
CA ALA A 23 -28.21 -29.34 -10.50
C ALA A 23 -29.49 -28.48 -10.54
N ASN A 24 -29.49 -27.39 -11.30
CA ASN A 24 -30.67 -26.54 -11.44
C ASN A 24 -31.82 -27.27 -12.16
N ALA A 25 -31.52 -28.03 -13.23
CA ALA A 25 -32.51 -28.84 -13.92
C ALA A 25 -33.13 -29.94 -13.03
N ALA A 26 -32.40 -30.44 -12.03
CA ALA A 26 -32.91 -31.46 -11.10
C ALA A 26 -34.02 -30.93 -10.18
N VAL A 27 -34.10 -29.61 -10.00
CA VAL A 27 -35.10 -28.94 -9.15
C VAL A 27 -36.12 -28.10 -9.92
N ASP A 28 -36.03 -28.09 -11.26
CA ASP A 28 -36.92 -27.32 -12.16
C ASP A 28 -38.20 -28.10 -12.56
N GLY A 29 -38.88 -28.67 -11.57
CA GLY A 29 -40.08 -29.49 -11.77
C GLY A 29 -41.38 -28.81 -11.33
N ARG A 30 -42.49 -29.05 -12.04
CA ARG A 30 -43.82 -28.52 -11.68
C ARG A 30 -44.24 -28.82 -10.24
N LEU A 31 -43.87 -29.98 -9.71
CA LEU A 31 -44.16 -30.33 -8.32
C LEU A 31 -43.38 -29.45 -7.35
N TRP A 32 -42.12 -29.14 -7.68
CA TRP A 32 -41.27 -28.24 -6.91
C TRP A 32 -41.84 -26.83 -6.90
N ASP A 33 -42.26 -26.30 -8.06
CA ASP A 33 -42.90 -24.99 -8.20
C ASP A 33 -44.11 -24.82 -7.28
N VAL A 34 -44.97 -25.86 -7.23
CA VAL A 34 -46.18 -25.83 -6.39
C VAL A 34 -45.82 -25.85 -4.91
N LEU A 35 -44.86 -26.68 -4.50
CA LEU A 35 -44.49 -26.84 -3.10
C LEU A 35 -43.76 -25.60 -2.55
N GLN A 36 -42.84 -25.01 -3.32
CA GLN A 36 -42.09 -23.82 -2.88
C GLN A 36 -42.97 -22.56 -2.74
N GLY A 37 -44.10 -22.50 -3.46
CA GLY A 37 -45.01 -21.35 -3.44
C GLY A 37 -45.84 -21.24 -2.17
N ILE A 38 -45.78 -22.25 -1.29
CA ILE A 38 -46.51 -22.28 -0.03
C ILE A 38 -45.64 -21.61 1.05
N PRO A 39 -46.12 -20.52 1.70
CA PRO A 39 -45.32 -19.77 2.68
C PRO A 39 -45.33 -20.45 4.06
N LEU A 40 -44.79 -21.67 4.13
CA LEU A 40 -44.58 -22.41 5.38
C LEU A 40 -43.09 -22.73 5.56
N PRO A 41 -42.57 -22.76 6.82
CA PRO A 41 -41.13 -22.95 7.07
C PRO A 41 -40.51 -24.20 6.44
N VAL A 42 -41.26 -25.31 6.37
CA VAL A 42 -40.77 -26.55 5.76
C VAL A 42 -40.43 -26.40 4.27
N PHE A 43 -41.09 -25.47 3.56
CA PHE A 43 -40.85 -25.19 2.15
C PHE A 43 -39.74 -24.16 1.92
N GLU A 44 -39.22 -23.52 2.98
CA GLU A 44 -38.01 -22.69 2.89
C GLU A 44 -36.82 -23.49 2.37
N ASN A 45 -36.69 -24.75 2.81
CA ASN A 45 -35.65 -25.66 2.33
C ASN A 45 -35.72 -25.90 0.81
N LEU A 46 -36.93 -25.98 0.23
CA LEU A 46 -37.09 -26.12 -1.22
C LEU A 46 -36.76 -24.83 -1.97
N ARG A 47 -37.10 -23.68 -1.39
CA ARG A 47 -36.74 -22.35 -1.91
C ARG A 47 -35.23 -22.16 -1.89
N ALA A 48 -34.58 -22.44 -0.75
CA ALA A 48 -33.14 -22.32 -0.58
C ALA A 48 -32.36 -23.19 -1.58
N VAL A 49 -32.74 -24.48 -1.72
CA VAL A 49 -32.10 -25.36 -2.70
C VAL A 49 -32.24 -24.82 -4.13
N ARG A 50 -33.42 -24.33 -4.53
CA ARG A 50 -33.61 -23.75 -5.86
C ARG A 50 -32.82 -22.45 -6.05
N THR A 51 -32.80 -21.59 -5.03
CA THR A 51 -32.01 -20.36 -5.06
C THR A 51 -30.55 -20.69 -5.26
N VAL A 52 -30.00 -21.61 -4.47
CA VAL A 52 -28.58 -22.03 -4.54
C VAL A 52 -28.23 -22.63 -5.90
N THR A 53 -29.06 -23.54 -6.44
CA THR A 53 -28.76 -24.13 -7.76
C THR A 53 -28.86 -23.11 -8.89
N ASN A 54 -29.80 -22.16 -8.80
CA ASN A 54 -29.91 -21.10 -9.79
C ASN A 54 -28.77 -20.07 -9.65
N VAL A 55 -28.37 -19.72 -8.43
CA VAL A 55 -27.18 -18.88 -8.17
C VAL A 55 -25.93 -19.54 -8.72
N ALA A 56 -25.73 -20.84 -8.46
CA ALA A 56 -24.59 -21.58 -9.00
C ALA A 56 -24.59 -21.56 -10.54
N GLU A 57 -25.74 -21.71 -11.19
CA GLU A 57 -25.82 -21.59 -12.65
C GLU A 57 -25.48 -20.16 -13.12
N THR A 58 -26.07 -19.13 -12.51
CA THR A 58 -25.81 -17.72 -12.81
C THR A 58 -24.32 -17.37 -12.64
N VAL A 59 -23.68 -17.79 -11.54
CA VAL A 59 -22.22 -17.61 -11.34
C VAL A 59 -21.44 -18.22 -12.50
N GLY A 60 -21.83 -19.41 -12.95
CA GLY A 60 -21.16 -20.06 -14.08
C GLY A 60 -21.33 -19.29 -15.39
N THR A 61 -22.57 -18.97 -15.74
CA THR A 61 -22.92 -18.44 -17.07
C THR A 61 -22.68 -16.94 -17.20
N GLU A 62 -22.82 -16.18 -16.12
CA GLU A 62 -22.80 -14.71 -16.13
C GLU A 62 -21.55 -14.12 -15.46
N ILE A 63 -20.82 -14.90 -14.65
CA ILE A 63 -19.56 -14.45 -14.03
C ILE A 63 -18.37 -15.20 -14.62
N LEU A 64 -18.27 -16.51 -14.41
CA LEU A 64 -17.06 -17.28 -14.74
C LEU A 64 -16.77 -17.31 -16.24
N VAL A 65 -17.79 -17.55 -17.08
CA VAL A 65 -17.61 -17.58 -18.54
C VAL A 65 -17.21 -16.20 -19.09
N PRO A 66 -17.94 -15.09 -18.81
CA PRO A 66 -17.52 -13.76 -19.26
C PRO A 66 -16.14 -13.37 -18.74
N ALA A 67 -15.87 -13.60 -17.46
CA ALA A 67 -14.57 -13.26 -16.87
C ALA A 67 -13.43 -14.06 -17.53
N SER A 68 -13.64 -15.33 -17.88
CA SER A 68 -12.62 -16.14 -18.57
C SER A 68 -12.19 -15.57 -19.91
N SER A 69 -13.02 -14.74 -20.56
CA SER A 69 -12.71 -14.10 -21.83
C SER A 69 -11.96 -12.76 -21.71
N ILE A 70 -11.85 -12.21 -20.49
CA ILE A 70 -11.17 -10.95 -20.22
C ILE A 70 -9.65 -11.15 -20.35
N THR A 71 -9.02 -10.31 -21.17
CA THR A 71 -7.56 -10.25 -21.28
C THR A 71 -7.02 -9.09 -20.48
N LEU A 72 -5.99 -9.36 -19.66
CA LEU A 72 -5.26 -8.31 -18.92
C LEU A 72 -4.19 -7.62 -19.77
N ALA A 73 -4.06 -7.96 -21.05
CA ALA A 73 -3.04 -7.38 -21.92
C ALA A 73 -3.16 -5.85 -22.02
N SER A 74 -4.38 -5.30 -21.95
CA SER A 74 -4.62 -3.85 -22.02
C SER A 74 -4.11 -3.08 -20.80
N ILE A 75 -3.81 -3.76 -19.68
CA ILE A 75 -3.21 -3.16 -18.47
C ILE A 75 -1.71 -2.93 -18.66
N ALA A 76 -1.03 -3.83 -19.37
CA ALA A 76 0.41 -3.72 -19.57
C ALA A 76 0.71 -2.70 -20.68
N PRO A 77 1.63 -1.74 -20.43
CA PRO A 77 2.05 -0.81 -21.46
C PRO A 77 2.77 -1.55 -22.60
N THR A 78 2.52 -1.13 -23.84
CA THR A 78 3.23 -1.60 -25.03
C THR A 78 3.72 -0.38 -25.82
N GLY A 79 5.04 -0.25 -25.96
CA GLY A 79 5.64 0.88 -26.68
C GLY A 79 5.30 2.25 -26.08
N GLY A 80 5.24 2.35 -24.76
CA GLY A 80 4.88 3.59 -24.07
C GLY A 80 3.39 3.91 -24.03
N LYS A 81 2.51 2.99 -24.41
CA LYS A 81 1.06 3.20 -24.40
C LYS A 81 0.31 2.10 -23.67
N VAL A 82 -0.62 2.49 -22.81
CA VAL A 82 -1.65 1.63 -22.21
C VAL A 82 -2.92 1.75 -23.05
N ASP A 83 -3.61 0.63 -23.28
CA ASP A 83 -4.81 0.59 -24.12
C ASP A 83 -6.05 1.03 -23.33
N VAL A 84 -6.28 2.35 -23.29
CA VAL A 84 -7.41 2.97 -22.58
C VAL A 84 -8.76 2.43 -23.05
N ALA A 85 -8.94 2.18 -24.35
CA ALA A 85 -10.19 1.63 -24.87
C ALA A 85 -10.40 0.20 -24.37
N GLY A 86 -9.36 -0.64 -24.41
CA GLY A 86 -9.39 -1.97 -23.82
C GLY A 86 -9.66 -1.94 -22.30
N LEU A 87 -9.12 -0.96 -21.56
CA LEU A 87 -9.43 -0.79 -20.14
C LEU A 87 -10.90 -0.47 -19.90
N SER A 88 -11.50 0.40 -20.71
CA SER A 88 -12.95 0.68 -20.66
C SER A 88 -13.80 -0.55 -20.99
N ASP A 89 -13.36 -1.41 -21.91
CA ASP A 89 -14.05 -2.68 -22.21
C ASP A 89 -13.97 -3.66 -21.02
N ILE A 90 -12.81 -3.73 -20.35
CA ILE A 90 -12.63 -4.53 -19.12
C ILE A 90 -13.52 -3.97 -18.01
N GLN A 91 -13.52 -2.66 -17.79
CA GLN A 91 -14.39 -1.99 -16.83
C GLN A 91 -15.87 -2.35 -17.08
N ALA A 92 -16.34 -2.25 -18.32
CA ALA A 92 -17.71 -2.59 -18.67
C ALA A 92 -18.06 -4.07 -18.45
N ALA A 93 -17.08 -4.98 -18.57
CA ALA A 93 -17.29 -6.39 -18.23
C ALA A 93 -17.34 -6.60 -16.71
N VAL A 94 -16.47 -5.93 -15.95
CA VAL A 94 -16.42 -6.03 -14.50
C VAL A 94 -17.66 -5.41 -13.85
N MET A 95 -18.14 -4.24 -14.31
CA MET A 95 -19.40 -3.64 -13.85
C MET A 95 -20.58 -4.59 -14.05
N ARG A 96 -20.68 -5.27 -15.20
CA ARG A 96 -21.73 -6.28 -15.43
C ARG A 96 -21.64 -7.46 -14.46
N ILE A 97 -20.43 -7.90 -14.13
CA ILE A 97 -20.22 -8.98 -13.15
C ILE A 97 -20.65 -8.51 -11.75
N SER A 98 -20.31 -7.29 -11.38
CA SER A 98 -20.69 -6.67 -10.11
C SER A 98 -22.21 -6.55 -9.97
N ASP A 99 -22.91 -6.07 -11.01
CA ASP A 99 -24.38 -6.01 -11.04
C ASP A 99 -25.02 -7.40 -10.82
N VAL A 100 -24.46 -8.45 -11.43
CA VAL A 100 -24.93 -9.84 -11.27
C VAL A 100 -24.69 -10.35 -9.85
N ILE A 101 -23.55 -10.03 -9.24
CA ILE A 101 -23.26 -10.38 -7.84
C ILE A 101 -24.27 -9.70 -6.91
N GLY A 102 -24.58 -8.42 -7.13
CA GLY A 102 -25.60 -7.71 -6.36
C GLY A 102 -27.00 -8.33 -6.46
N ASP A 103 -27.41 -8.82 -7.64
CA ASP A 103 -28.67 -9.59 -7.79
C ASP A 103 -28.62 -10.92 -7.02
N ILE A 104 -27.50 -11.64 -7.10
CA ILE A 104 -27.28 -12.90 -6.37
C ILE A 104 -27.41 -12.67 -4.86
N ASP A 105 -26.72 -11.67 -4.31
CA ASP A 105 -26.73 -11.36 -2.88
C ASP A 105 -28.16 -11.04 -2.42
N GLY A 106 -28.89 -10.20 -3.17
CA GLY A 106 -30.29 -9.88 -2.86
C GLY A 106 -31.21 -11.12 -2.87
N ARG A 107 -30.91 -12.12 -3.70
CA ARG A 107 -31.66 -13.39 -3.74
C ARG A 107 -31.29 -14.35 -2.60
N LEU A 108 -30.02 -14.38 -2.20
CA LEU A 108 -29.55 -15.15 -1.05
C LEU A 108 -30.14 -14.58 0.25
N ASP A 109 -30.13 -13.26 0.41
CA ASP A 109 -30.66 -12.57 1.59
C ASP A 109 -32.18 -12.72 1.78
N ALA A 110 -32.91 -13.00 0.70
CA ALA A 110 -34.35 -13.25 0.77
C ALA A 110 -34.72 -14.59 1.45
N ILE A 111 -33.76 -15.50 1.67
CA ILE A 111 -33.99 -16.81 2.28
C ILE A 111 -33.97 -16.72 3.81
N ASP A 112 -35.02 -17.25 4.46
CA ASP A 112 -35.06 -17.37 5.92
C ASP A 112 -34.15 -18.51 6.39
N ARG A 113 -32.90 -18.14 6.70
CA ARG A 113 -31.85 -19.08 7.16
C ARG A 113 -32.26 -19.84 8.44
N SER A 114 -33.16 -19.29 9.27
CA SER A 114 -33.60 -19.92 10.53
C SER A 114 -34.56 -21.09 10.34
N ALA A 115 -35.19 -21.19 9.16
CA ALA A 115 -36.10 -22.26 8.80
C ALA A 115 -35.42 -23.42 8.05
N LEU A 116 -34.11 -23.33 7.79
CA LEU A 116 -33.35 -24.36 7.09
C LEU A 116 -32.98 -25.51 8.00
N ILE A 117 -33.06 -26.74 7.48
CA ILE A 117 -32.41 -27.89 8.13
C ILE A 117 -30.91 -27.78 7.94
N ASP A 118 -30.14 -28.34 8.87
CA ASP A 118 -28.68 -28.23 8.90
C ASP A 118 -28.03 -28.54 7.56
N GLN A 119 -28.43 -29.62 6.87
CA GLN A 119 -27.82 -30.01 5.60
C GLN A 119 -28.03 -28.97 4.47
N VAL A 120 -29.19 -28.32 4.44
CA VAL A 120 -29.49 -27.28 3.45
C VAL A 120 -28.83 -25.97 3.87
N GLY A 121 -28.86 -25.64 5.16
CA GLY A 121 -28.17 -24.48 5.71
C GLY A 121 -26.67 -24.51 5.46
N ASP A 122 -26.01 -25.66 5.61
CA ASP A 122 -24.59 -25.84 5.34
C ASP A 122 -24.26 -25.60 3.86
N GLY A 123 -25.02 -26.21 2.94
CA GLY A 123 -24.83 -26.01 1.50
C GLY A 123 -25.11 -24.58 1.04
N PHE A 124 -26.11 -23.93 1.65
CA PHE A 124 -26.40 -22.52 1.40
C PHE A 124 -25.23 -21.63 1.82
N ARG A 125 -24.71 -21.81 3.05
CA ARG A 125 -23.56 -21.02 3.54
C ARG A 125 -22.33 -21.18 2.66
N GLN A 126 -22.04 -22.38 2.16
CA GLN A 126 -20.91 -22.58 1.24
C GLN A 126 -21.02 -21.75 -0.04
N VAL A 127 -22.24 -21.56 -0.57
CA VAL A 127 -22.45 -20.72 -1.76
C VAL A 127 -22.45 -19.23 -1.41
N ASP A 128 -23.08 -18.86 -0.30
CA ASP A 128 -23.05 -17.49 0.25
C ASP A 128 -21.59 -17.02 0.47
N ASP A 129 -20.78 -17.83 1.16
CA ASP A 129 -19.36 -17.57 1.40
C ASP A 129 -18.56 -17.48 0.08
N ALA A 130 -18.84 -18.36 -0.88
CA ALA A 130 -18.15 -18.35 -2.17
C ALA A 130 -18.51 -17.11 -3.01
N VAL A 131 -19.77 -16.67 -3.00
CA VAL A 131 -20.20 -15.43 -3.65
C VAL A 131 -19.56 -14.22 -2.96
N GLY A 132 -19.55 -14.19 -1.62
CA GLY A 132 -18.88 -13.15 -0.84
C GLY A 132 -17.38 -13.05 -1.17
N GLN A 133 -16.68 -14.16 -1.36
CA GLN A 133 -15.28 -14.17 -1.80
C GLN A 133 -15.09 -13.61 -3.21
N VAL A 134 -16.02 -13.87 -4.14
CA VAL A 134 -15.97 -13.29 -5.48
C VAL A 134 -16.26 -11.79 -5.43
N SER A 135 -17.27 -11.38 -4.66
CA SER A 135 -17.63 -9.97 -4.44
C SER A 135 -16.42 -9.17 -3.93
N ALA A 136 -15.74 -9.67 -2.90
CA ALA A 136 -14.54 -9.06 -2.32
C ALA A 136 -13.36 -8.90 -3.31
N LEU A 137 -13.34 -9.68 -4.40
CA LEU A 137 -12.34 -9.54 -5.47
C LEU A 137 -12.80 -8.60 -6.59
N VAL A 138 -14.10 -8.56 -6.88
CA VAL A 138 -14.66 -7.81 -8.01
C VAL A 138 -14.82 -6.33 -7.69
N SER A 139 -15.35 -5.98 -6.51
CA SER A 139 -15.62 -4.57 -6.18
C SER A 139 -14.38 -3.68 -6.25
N PRO A 140 -13.22 -4.04 -5.64
CA PRO A 140 -12.02 -3.21 -5.77
C PRO A 140 -11.51 -3.11 -7.21
N ALA A 141 -11.70 -4.15 -8.02
CA ALA A 141 -11.31 -4.13 -9.42
C ALA A 141 -12.21 -3.19 -10.23
N GLU A 142 -13.52 -3.18 -9.98
CA GLU A 142 -14.47 -2.24 -10.58
C GLU A 142 -14.08 -0.80 -10.31
N ASP A 143 -13.83 -0.48 -9.04
CA ASP A 143 -13.48 0.88 -8.60
C ASP A 143 -12.19 1.37 -9.26
N ILE A 144 -11.14 0.55 -9.23
CA ILE A 144 -9.84 0.88 -9.84
C ILE A 144 -9.98 1.05 -11.37
N LEU A 145 -10.69 0.14 -12.05
CA LEU A 145 -10.94 0.24 -13.48
C LEU A 145 -11.78 1.47 -13.84
N GLY A 146 -12.60 1.95 -12.90
CA GLY A 146 -13.39 3.18 -13.04
C GLY A 146 -12.55 4.45 -13.14
N ILE A 147 -11.43 4.51 -12.42
CA ILE A 147 -10.57 5.71 -12.38
C ILE A 147 -9.37 5.61 -13.33
N LEU A 148 -8.92 4.41 -13.69
CA LEU A 148 -7.69 4.19 -14.42
C LEU A 148 -7.64 4.90 -15.81
N PRO A 149 -8.70 4.89 -16.65
CA PRO A 149 -8.74 5.67 -17.88
C PRO A 149 -8.46 7.17 -17.67
N GLY A 150 -9.08 7.76 -16.65
CA GLY A 150 -8.91 9.17 -16.30
C GLY A 150 -7.47 9.47 -15.86
N LEU A 151 -6.88 8.58 -15.06
CA LEU A 151 -5.46 8.66 -14.67
C LEU A 151 -4.50 8.56 -15.86
N LEU A 152 -4.90 7.83 -16.90
CA LEU A 152 -4.15 7.68 -18.15
C LEU A 152 -4.42 8.80 -19.17
N GLY A 153 -5.16 9.84 -18.77
CA GLY A 153 -5.43 11.01 -19.57
C GLY A 153 -6.51 10.82 -20.64
N ALA A 154 -7.50 9.96 -20.39
CA ALA A 154 -8.67 9.79 -21.26
C ALA A 154 -9.48 11.10 -21.43
N ASP A 155 -9.56 11.91 -20.36
CA ASP A 155 -10.32 13.17 -20.36
C ASP A 155 -9.44 14.40 -20.65
N GLY A 156 -8.15 14.18 -20.89
CA GLY A 156 -7.17 15.21 -21.17
C GLY A 156 -5.80 14.87 -20.56
N PRO A 157 -4.73 15.54 -20.99
CA PRO A 157 -3.39 15.23 -20.53
C PRO A 157 -3.23 15.43 -19.02
N LYS A 158 -2.52 14.52 -18.36
CA LYS A 158 -2.20 14.53 -16.92
C LYS A 158 -0.70 14.47 -16.70
N ASN A 159 -0.20 15.29 -15.80
CA ASN A 159 1.22 15.33 -15.42
C ASN A 159 1.38 14.74 -14.01
N TYR A 160 2.13 13.66 -13.90
CA TYR A 160 2.45 13.01 -12.63
C TYR A 160 3.91 13.24 -12.26
N LEU A 161 4.15 13.54 -10.99
CA LEU A 161 5.49 13.56 -10.45
C LEU A 161 5.78 12.23 -9.77
N LEU A 162 6.74 11.48 -10.32
CA LEU A 162 7.26 10.26 -9.71
C LEU A 162 8.42 10.64 -8.79
N MET A 163 8.23 10.47 -7.48
CA MET A 163 9.23 10.75 -6.44
C MET A 163 9.91 9.45 -5.98
N PHE A 164 11.22 9.37 -6.17
CA PHE A 164 12.03 8.26 -5.70
C PHE A 164 12.55 8.54 -4.29
N GLN A 165 12.08 7.75 -3.32
CA GLN A 165 12.51 7.84 -1.92
C GLN A 165 13.62 6.81 -1.63
N GLY A 166 14.68 7.22 -0.94
CA GLY A 166 15.77 6.34 -0.52
C GLY A 166 15.60 5.85 0.90
N ASN A 167 15.33 4.54 1.09
CA ASN A 167 15.10 3.95 2.43
C ASN A 167 16.35 3.97 3.33
N ALA A 168 17.54 4.13 2.75
CA ALA A 168 18.79 4.24 3.52
C ALA A 168 18.93 5.57 4.29
N GLU A 169 18.01 6.51 4.05
CA GLU A 169 17.80 7.73 4.82
C GLU A 169 16.35 7.71 5.32
N ALA A 170 16.08 6.97 6.39
CA ALA A 170 14.74 6.63 6.81
C ALA A 170 13.90 7.89 7.06
N ARG A 171 12.68 7.91 6.50
CA ARG A 171 11.66 8.93 6.73
C ARG A 171 10.30 8.24 6.81
N ALA A 172 9.37 8.81 7.57
CA ALA A 172 8.06 8.20 7.82
C ALA A 172 7.32 7.81 6.52
N SER A 173 7.38 8.62 5.47
CA SER A 173 6.70 8.29 4.19
C SER A 173 7.47 7.33 3.27
N GLY A 174 8.67 6.88 3.62
CA GLY A 174 9.42 5.87 2.86
C GLY A 174 10.92 6.14 2.68
N GLY A 175 11.36 7.38 2.86
CA GLY A 175 12.77 7.75 2.81
C GLY A 175 13.01 9.19 2.39
N SER A 176 14.27 9.59 2.31
CA SER A 176 14.63 10.91 1.77
C SER A 176 14.35 10.96 0.26
N PRO A 177 13.70 12.02 -0.26
CA PRO A 177 13.43 12.15 -1.69
C PRO A 177 14.72 12.53 -2.43
N GLY A 178 15.17 11.65 -3.34
CA GLY A 178 16.47 11.79 -4.02
C GLY A 178 16.38 12.31 -5.45
N SER A 179 15.37 11.87 -6.19
CA SER A 179 15.12 12.29 -7.56
C SER A 179 13.63 12.29 -7.88
N PHE A 180 13.28 13.04 -8.92
CA PHE A 180 11.92 13.22 -9.37
C PHE A 180 11.84 13.08 -10.88
N VAL A 181 10.80 12.44 -11.38
CA VAL A 181 10.54 12.31 -12.81
C VAL A 181 9.16 12.88 -13.12
N LEU A 182 9.11 13.85 -14.01
CA LEU A 182 7.86 14.32 -14.58
C LEU A 182 7.43 13.37 -15.70
N VAL A 183 6.26 12.77 -15.53
CA VAL A 183 5.64 11.87 -16.50
C VAL A 183 4.34 12.50 -16.98
N ARG A 184 4.09 12.44 -18.28
CA ARG A 184 2.83 12.87 -18.86
C ARG A 184 2.05 11.66 -19.36
N ALA A 185 0.78 11.58 -19.01
CA ALA A 185 -0.19 10.64 -19.54
C ALA A 185 -1.20 11.37 -20.44
N ASP A 186 -1.36 10.91 -21.67
CA ASP A 186 -2.25 11.54 -22.67
C ASP A 186 -2.86 10.46 -23.56
N GLN A 187 -4.17 10.19 -23.41
CA GLN A 187 -4.87 9.13 -24.15
C GLN A 187 -4.16 7.76 -24.06
N GLY A 188 -3.65 7.43 -22.88
CA GLY A 188 -2.90 6.20 -22.59
C GLY A 188 -1.42 6.25 -22.96
N ALA A 189 -0.96 7.25 -23.71
CA ALA A 189 0.47 7.42 -23.98
C ALA A 189 1.15 7.99 -22.73
N ILE A 190 2.15 7.28 -22.22
CA ILE A 190 2.93 7.65 -21.04
C ILE A 190 4.31 8.09 -21.53
N THR A 191 4.64 9.36 -21.36
CA THR A 191 5.89 9.97 -21.83
C THR A 191 6.73 10.47 -20.67
N PHE A 192 8.04 10.26 -20.77
CA PHE A 192 9.03 10.87 -19.90
C PHE A 192 9.25 12.31 -20.36
N GLU A 193 9.01 13.28 -19.50
CA GLU A 193 9.21 14.70 -19.83
C GLU A 193 10.60 15.16 -19.37
N LYS A 194 10.92 14.97 -18.08
CA LYS A 194 12.23 15.31 -17.51
C LYS A 194 12.48 14.59 -16.19
N GLU A 195 13.76 14.49 -15.82
CA GLU A 195 14.23 14.12 -14.48
C GLU A 195 14.81 15.36 -13.81
N VAL A 196 14.61 15.47 -12.50
CA VAL A 196 15.08 16.55 -11.65
C VAL A 196 15.68 15.93 -10.39
N ALA A 197 16.91 16.32 -10.06
CA ALA A 197 17.55 15.86 -8.83
C ALA A 197 17.09 16.71 -7.64
N ALA A 198 17.06 16.13 -6.42
CA ALA A 198 16.73 16.88 -5.21
C ALA A 198 17.65 18.10 -4.95
N THR A 199 18.88 18.07 -5.49
CA THR A 199 19.85 19.17 -5.40
C THR A 199 19.52 20.39 -6.27
N GLU A 200 18.54 20.29 -7.16
CA GLU A 200 18.07 21.42 -7.98
C GLU A 200 17.08 22.31 -7.24
N PHE A 201 16.50 21.82 -6.13
CA PHE A 201 15.72 22.64 -5.22
C PHE A 201 16.61 23.35 -4.19
N PRO A 202 16.19 24.50 -3.65
CA PRO A 202 16.81 25.07 -2.47
C PRO A 202 16.86 24.03 -1.34
N PHE A 203 18.01 23.91 -0.69
CA PHE A 203 18.17 22.96 0.41
C PHE A 203 17.23 23.26 1.59
N ALA A 204 17.05 24.55 1.88
CA ALA A 204 16.06 25.03 2.84
C ALA A 204 15.60 26.45 2.50
N ILE A 205 14.40 26.79 2.96
CA ILE A 205 13.80 28.13 2.85
C ILE A 205 13.40 28.69 4.23
N PRO A 206 13.22 30.02 4.37
CA PRO A 206 12.96 30.63 5.68
C PRO A 206 11.58 30.30 6.28
N GLN A 207 10.58 30.04 5.44
CA GLN A 207 9.20 29.73 5.81
C GLN A 207 8.75 28.49 5.08
N SER A 208 7.76 27.78 5.63
CA SER A 208 7.22 26.58 5.01
C SER A 208 6.74 26.85 3.57
N ILE A 209 7.04 25.94 2.65
CA ILE A 209 6.70 26.07 1.22
C ILE A 209 5.18 26.11 0.98
N VAL A 210 4.44 25.41 1.83
CA VAL A 210 2.97 25.46 1.95
C VAL A 210 2.59 25.61 3.43
N PRO A 211 1.40 26.15 3.76
CA PRO A 211 0.94 26.17 5.14
C PRO A 211 0.86 24.75 5.73
N LEU A 212 1.42 24.58 6.93
CA LEU A 212 1.28 23.34 7.71
C LEU A 212 0.17 23.52 8.74
N ASP A 213 -0.57 22.44 9.01
CA ASP A 213 -1.47 22.43 10.15
C ASP A 213 -0.70 22.43 11.48
N ALA A 214 -1.43 22.76 12.55
CA ALA A 214 -0.84 22.92 13.87
C ALA A 214 -0.31 21.60 14.45
N GLU A 215 -0.97 20.48 14.16
CA GLU A 215 -0.59 19.16 14.68
C GLU A 215 0.69 18.65 14.02
N THR A 216 0.78 18.74 12.68
CA THR A 216 2.02 18.45 11.93
C THR A 216 3.19 19.26 12.48
N THR A 217 2.97 20.57 12.69
CA THR A 217 4.01 21.46 13.23
C THR A 217 4.38 21.09 14.67
N ALA A 218 3.42 20.70 15.51
CA ALA A 218 3.67 20.31 16.89
C ALA A 218 4.49 19.02 16.99
N LEU A 219 4.18 18.02 16.16
CA LEU A 219 4.86 16.73 16.18
C LEU A 219 6.22 16.77 15.48
N TYR A 220 6.30 17.42 14.31
CA TYR A 220 7.48 17.35 13.44
C TYR A 220 8.30 18.65 13.38
N SER A 221 7.78 19.77 13.87
CA SER A 221 8.25 21.14 13.61
C SER A 221 8.06 21.60 12.17
N ASP A 222 8.34 22.87 11.91
CA ASP A 222 8.22 23.49 10.59
C ASP A 222 9.29 23.01 9.58
N ILE A 223 10.23 22.15 10.01
CA ILE A 223 11.29 21.63 9.14
C ILE A 223 10.73 20.79 7.98
N VAL A 224 9.58 20.16 8.15
CA VAL A 224 8.91 19.35 7.12
C VAL A 224 8.58 20.21 5.90
N GLY A 225 8.21 21.46 6.13
CA GLY A 225 7.91 22.40 5.06
C GLY A 225 9.04 23.33 4.65
N ARG A 226 10.10 23.45 5.47
CA ARG A 226 11.24 24.33 5.18
C ARG A 226 12.43 23.64 4.51
N TRP A 227 12.58 22.33 4.67
CA TRP A 227 13.75 21.59 4.17
C TRP A 227 13.29 20.51 3.20
N THR A 228 13.78 20.57 1.96
CA THR A 228 13.37 19.67 0.87
C THR A 228 13.55 18.19 1.25
N ALA A 229 14.66 17.84 1.90
CA ALA A 229 14.93 16.46 2.35
C ALA A 229 14.03 15.97 3.50
N ASN A 230 13.28 16.87 4.16
CA ASN A 230 12.43 16.52 5.30
C ASN A 230 10.94 16.51 4.95
N MET A 231 10.54 16.82 3.71
CA MET A 231 9.11 16.82 3.32
C MET A 231 8.43 15.46 3.52
N THR A 232 9.21 14.38 3.50
CA THR A 232 8.78 12.98 3.68
C THR A 232 8.74 12.52 5.15
N SER A 233 8.94 13.43 6.11
CA SER A 233 9.05 13.09 7.54
C SER A 233 7.73 12.73 8.22
N THR A 234 6.59 13.02 7.59
CA THR A 234 5.25 12.62 8.05
C THR A 234 4.80 11.35 7.31
N PRO A 235 4.10 10.42 7.97
CA PRO A 235 3.55 9.25 7.29
C PRO A 235 2.37 9.60 6.37
N ASP A 236 1.76 10.77 6.53
CA ASP A 236 0.61 11.22 5.75
C ASP A 236 1.04 11.65 4.33
N PHE A 237 0.88 10.73 3.37
CA PHE A 237 1.30 10.98 2.00
C PHE A 237 0.59 12.16 1.30
N PRO A 238 -0.71 12.44 1.53
CA PRO A 238 -1.34 13.66 1.03
C PRO A 238 -0.60 14.96 1.44
N THR A 239 -0.15 15.06 2.70
CA THR A 239 0.69 16.18 3.15
C THR A 239 2.03 16.21 2.42
N VAL A 240 2.70 15.05 2.26
CA VAL A 240 3.96 14.95 1.51
C VAL A 240 3.79 15.38 0.04
N ALA A 241 2.71 14.94 -0.61
CA ALA A 241 2.42 15.26 -2.01
C ALA A 241 2.13 16.76 -2.20
N THR A 242 1.39 17.36 -1.27
CA THR A 242 1.10 18.81 -1.27
C THR A 242 2.39 19.63 -1.08
N LEU A 243 3.27 19.20 -0.17
CA LEU A 243 4.60 19.79 0.01
C LEU A 243 5.44 19.69 -1.26
N MET A 244 5.43 18.52 -1.90
CA MET A 244 6.18 18.30 -3.13
C MET A 244 5.66 19.16 -4.27
N GLN A 245 4.33 19.31 -4.43
CA GLN A 245 3.76 20.25 -5.40
C GLN A 245 4.20 21.69 -5.13
N GLY A 246 4.24 22.11 -3.86
CA GLY A 246 4.72 23.43 -3.48
C GLY A 246 6.19 23.66 -3.86
N TRP A 247 7.05 22.67 -3.57
CA TRP A 247 8.47 22.71 -3.97
C TRP A 247 8.65 22.70 -5.48
N TRP A 248 7.88 21.89 -6.20
CA TRP A 248 7.91 21.84 -7.65
C TRP A 248 7.56 23.21 -8.27
N ALA A 249 6.47 23.82 -7.79
CA ALA A 249 5.99 25.11 -8.27
C ALA A 249 6.93 26.29 -7.93
N SER A 250 7.92 26.12 -7.03
CA SER A 250 8.91 27.17 -6.75
C SER A 250 10.00 27.25 -7.81
N GLU A 251 10.31 26.13 -8.46
CA GLU A 251 11.40 26.04 -9.45
C GLU A 251 10.91 25.83 -10.89
N PHE A 252 9.68 25.33 -11.06
CA PHE A 252 9.15 24.92 -12.36
C PHE A 252 7.71 25.40 -12.60
N ASP A 253 7.39 25.70 -13.85
CA ASP A 253 6.06 26.17 -14.28
C ASP A 253 5.08 25.01 -14.62
N ASP A 254 5.54 23.76 -14.59
CA ASP A 254 4.71 22.61 -14.95
C ASP A 254 3.59 22.41 -13.92
N GLN A 255 2.36 22.21 -14.40
CA GLN A 255 1.24 21.79 -13.55
C GLN A 255 1.39 20.31 -13.21
N ILE A 256 1.19 19.95 -11.94
CA ILE A 256 1.26 18.57 -11.45
C ILE A 256 -0.14 18.13 -11.03
N ASP A 257 -0.69 17.13 -11.71
CA ASP A 257 -2.01 16.53 -11.45
C ASP A 257 -1.95 15.44 -10.37
N GLY A 258 -0.78 14.91 -10.03
CA GLY A 258 -0.65 13.91 -8.99
C GLY A 258 0.80 13.56 -8.67
N VAL A 259 1.00 12.90 -7.54
CA VAL A 259 2.31 12.45 -7.07
C VAL A 259 2.27 10.95 -6.86
N VAL A 260 3.24 10.26 -7.46
CA VAL A 260 3.49 8.83 -7.23
C VAL A 260 4.80 8.74 -6.48
N SER A 261 4.88 7.94 -5.42
CA SER A 261 6.15 7.65 -4.77
C SER A 261 6.48 6.18 -4.81
N VAL A 262 7.75 5.88 -5.04
CA VAL A 262 8.30 4.53 -5.10
C VAL A 262 9.69 4.49 -4.49
N ASP A 263 10.07 3.34 -3.94
CA ASP A 263 11.41 3.09 -3.41
C ASP A 263 12.20 2.02 -4.21
N PRO A 264 13.52 1.88 -3.99
CA PRO A 264 14.33 0.86 -4.66
C PRO A 264 13.93 -0.59 -4.42
N VAL A 265 13.27 -0.91 -3.30
CA VAL A 265 12.78 -2.26 -3.01
C VAL A 265 11.53 -2.55 -3.86
N ALA A 266 10.59 -1.62 -3.94
CA ALA A 266 9.45 -1.73 -4.85
C ALA A 266 9.90 -1.87 -6.31
N LEU A 267 10.93 -1.12 -6.73
CA LEU A 267 11.53 -1.28 -8.05
C LEU A 267 12.02 -2.71 -8.31
N SER A 268 12.56 -3.40 -7.29
CA SER A 268 12.99 -4.79 -7.43
C SER A 268 11.84 -5.73 -7.82
N TYR A 269 10.62 -5.46 -7.35
CA TYR A 269 9.43 -6.26 -7.67
C TYR A 269 9.01 -6.05 -9.13
N PHE A 270 9.08 -4.82 -9.61
CA PHE A 270 8.82 -4.53 -11.03
C PHE A 270 9.88 -5.16 -11.94
N LEU A 271 11.15 -5.20 -11.53
CA LEU A 271 12.23 -5.87 -12.27
C LEU A 271 12.06 -7.39 -12.34
N ASP A 272 11.38 -8.03 -11.38
CA ASP A 272 10.99 -9.44 -11.48
C ASP A 272 9.91 -9.67 -12.56
N ALA A 273 9.12 -8.65 -12.88
CA ALA A 273 8.10 -8.69 -13.92
C ALA A 273 8.65 -8.34 -15.31
N THR A 274 9.50 -7.31 -15.41
CA THR A 274 10.07 -6.83 -16.69
C THR A 274 11.34 -7.56 -17.11
N GLY A 275 12.07 -8.14 -16.15
CA GLY A 275 13.43 -8.63 -16.33
C GLY A 275 14.49 -7.53 -16.16
N PRO A 276 15.77 -7.89 -16.31
CA PRO A 276 16.91 -6.99 -16.12
C PRO A 276 16.92 -5.77 -17.04
N LEU A 277 17.43 -4.65 -16.53
CA LEU A 277 17.56 -3.38 -17.26
C LEU A 277 19.02 -2.94 -17.32
N THR A 278 19.48 -2.59 -18.52
CA THR A 278 20.83 -2.04 -18.71
C THR A 278 20.78 -0.52 -18.63
N LEU A 279 21.63 0.06 -17.79
CA LEU A 279 21.80 1.49 -17.63
C LEU A 279 22.73 2.06 -18.70
N ALA A 280 22.67 3.37 -18.94
CA ALA A 280 23.59 4.03 -19.86
C ALA A 280 25.05 3.96 -19.40
N THR A 281 25.28 3.79 -18.09
CA THR A 281 26.60 3.53 -17.50
C THR A 281 27.16 2.15 -17.84
N GLY A 282 26.32 1.25 -18.34
CA GLY A 282 26.66 -0.16 -18.59
C GLY A 282 26.38 -1.09 -17.40
N ASP A 283 26.00 -0.56 -16.24
CA ASP A 283 25.51 -1.37 -15.13
C ASP A 283 24.18 -2.05 -15.50
N VAL A 284 23.93 -3.22 -14.91
CA VAL A 284 22.67 -3.97 -15.10
C VAL A 284 21.91 -4.00 -13.77
N LEU A 285 20.71 -3.43 -13.77
CA LEU A 285 19.74 -3.56 -12.69
C LEU A 285 18.94 -4.84 -12.85
N THR A 286 18.82 -5.57 -11.76
CA THR A 286 18.04 -6.81 -11.62
C THR A 286 17.26 -6.72 -10.33
N SER A 287 16.21 -7.52 -10.19
CA SER A 287 15.48 -7.65 -8.92
C SER A 287 16.37 -8.05 -7.73
N LYS A 288 17.51 -8.71 -7.99
CA LYS A 288 18.42 -9.19 -6.93
C LYS A 288 19.43 -8.14 -6.45
N ASN A 289 19.76 -7.14 -7.28
CA ASN A 289 20.80 -6.16 -6.95
C ASN A 289 20.29 -4.72 -6.87
N ALA A 290 19.08 -4.41 -7.35
CA ALA A 290 18.59 -3.03 -7.40
C ALA A 290 18.65 -2.34 -6.02
N THR A 291 18.17 -3.02 -4.98
CA THR A 291 18.20 -2.54 -3.59
C THR A 291 19.62 -2.20 -3.12
N ALA A 292 20.55 -3.15 -3.19
CA ALA A 292 21.93 -2.96 -2.72
C ALA A 292 22.68 -1.92 -3.57
N LEU A 293 22.53 -1.98 -4.89
CA LEU A 293 23.22 -1.09 -5.82
C LEU A 293 22.77 0.36 -5.63
N LEU A 294 21.45 0.60 -5.63
CA LEU A 294 20.88 1.95 -5.57
C LEU A 294 21.03 2.59 -4.18
N MET A 295 21.03 1.81 -3.11
CA MET A 295 21.07 2.36 -1.74
C MET A 295 22.44 2.34 -1.08
N ASN A 296 23.41 1.59 -1.61
CA ASN A 296 24.72 1.44 -0.98
C ASN A 296 25.90 1.39 -1.96
N GLU A 297 25.94 0.40 -2.86
CA GLU A 297 27.15 0.11 -3.66
C GLU A 297 27.53 1.25 -4.62
N VAL A 298 26.54 2.02 -5.10
CA VAL A 298 26.75 3.19 -5.97
C VAL A 298 27.75 4.18 -5.38
N TYR A 299 27.76 4.37 -4.05
CA TYR A 299 28.63 5.35 -3.38
C TYR A 299 30.08 4.89 -3.27
N PHE A 300 30.34 3.58 -3.39
CA PHE A 300 31.69 3.05 -3.53
C PHE A 300 32.19 3.16 -4.97
N LYS A 301 31.30 2.92 -5.94
CA LYS A 301 31.61 3.02 -7.38
C LYS A 301 31.84 4.47 -7.82
N TYR A 302 31.05 5.41 -7.31
CA TYR A 302 30.99 6.80 -7.74
C TYR A 302 31.18 7.78 -6.57
N PRO A 303 32.37 7.80 -5.92
CA PRO A 303 32.59 8.49 -4.65
C PRO A 303 32.55 10.03 -4.73
N LYS A 304 32.50 10.60 -5.95
CA LYS A 304 32.50 12.06 -6.18
C LYS A 304 31.10 12.69 -6.18
N GLY A 305 30.03 11.92 -5.98
CA GLY A 305 28.65 12.40 -5.89
C GLY A 305 28.04 12.82 -7.25
N GLN A 306 28.73 13.64 -8.05
CA GLN A 306 28.28 14.04 -9.39
C GLN A 306 28.06 12.83 -10.32
N ASP A 307 28.96 11.86 -10.25
CA ASP A 307 28.84 10.62 -11.02
C ASP A 307 27.68 9.73 -10.51
N SER A 308 27.31 9.83 -9.22
CA SER A 308 26.14 9.15 -8.65
C SER A 308 24.83 9.79 -9.15
N ASN A 309 24.76 11.11 -9.22
CA ASN A 309 23.57 11.81 -9.75
C ASN A 309 23.32 11.43 -11.22
N ALA A 310 24.38 11.42 -12.04
CA ALA A 310 24.28 10.98 -13.43
C ALA A 310 23.83 9.50 -13.55
N PHE A 311 24.31 8.65 -12.63
CA PHE A 311 23.85 7.26 -12.53
C PHE A 311 22.36 7.18 -12.18
N PHE A 312 21.87 7.92 -11.19
CA PHE A 312 20.46 7.91 -10.80
C PHE A 312 19.54 8.46 -11.89
N ALA A 313 19.94 9.55 -12.56
CA ALA A 313 19.21 10.07 -13.72
C ALA A 313 19.14 9.02 -14.84
N SER A 314 20.25 8.35 -15.16
CA SER A 314 20.25 7.25 -16.12
C SER A 314 19.40 6.07 -15.66
N ALA A 315 19.42 5.74 -14.37
CA ALA A 315 18.64 4.65 -13.81
C ALA A 315 17.14 4.93 -13.94
N ALA A 316 16.70 6.14 -13.60
CA ALA A 316 15.32 6.58 -13.73
C ALA A 316 14.81 6.46 -15.18
N VAL A 317 15.59 6.95 -16.16
CA VAL A 317 15.25 6.85 -17.58
C VAL A 317 15.20 5.39 -18.06
N SER A 318 16.19 4.57 -17.71
CA SER A 318 16.23 3.16 -18.11
C SER A 318 15.09 2.34 -17.50
N VAL A 319 14.77 2.59 -16.22
CA VAL A 319 13.63 1.98 -15.51
C VAL A 319 12.32 2.35 -16.17
N PHE A 320 12.10 3.63 -16.41
CA PHE A 320 10.90 4.13 -17.07
C PHE A 320 10.71 3.50 -18.47
N ASN A 321 11.75 3.54 -19.30
CA ASN A 321 11.70 2.95 -20.64
C ASN A 321 11.51 1.43 -20.60
N GLY A 322 12.15 0.75 -19.66
CA GLY A 322 12.03 -0.70 -19.47
C GLY A 322 10.62 -1.14 -19.10
N LEU A 323 9.98 -0.41 -18.18
CA LEU A 323 8.59 -0.66 -17.78
C LEU A 323 7.62 -0.44 -18.95
N LEU A 324 7.89 0.54 -19.79
CA LEU A 324 7.01 0.94 -20.90
C LEU A 324 7.27 0.22 -22.23
N ALA A 325 8.42 -0.44 -22.38
CA ALA A 325 8.80 -1.13 -23.63
C ALA A 325 7.83 -2.26 -24.00
N GLY A 326 7.13 -2.83 -23.01
CA GLY A 326 6.23 -3.97 -23.15
C GLY A 326 6.93 -5.31 -23.03
N GLY A 327 6.14 -6.39 -23.01
CA GLY A 327 6.63 -7.78 -22.85
C GLY A 327 6.64 -8.29 -21.41
N ALA A 328 6.37 -7.43 -20.42
CA ALA A 328 6.12 -7.86 -19.05
C ALA A 328 4.76 -8.57 -18.93
N SER A 329 4.66 -9.52 -18.00
CA SER A 329 3.37 -10.14 -17.65
C SER A 329 2.49 -9.11 -16.94
N PRO A 330 1.27 -8.81 -17.42
CA PRO A 330 0.37 -7.89 -16.74
C PRO A 330 0.07 -8.32 -15.30
N VAL A 331 -0.12 -9.62 -15.07
CA VAL A 331 -0.36 -10.17 -13.72
C VAL A 331 0.81 -9.86 -12.80
N LYS A 332 2.05 -10.12 -13.23
CA LYS A 332 3.23 -9.83 -12.41
C LYS A 332 3.40 -8.35 -12.11
N LEU A 333 3.00 -7.46 -13.03
CA LEU A 333 3.02 -6.01 -12.78
C LEU A 333 1.99 -5.61 -11.72
N VAL A 334 0.78 -6.16 -11.80
CA VAL A 334 -0.27 -5.94 -10.80
C VAL A 334 0.18 -6.48 -9.44
N ASP A 335 0.72 -7.71 -9.38
CA ASP A 335 1.25 -8.31 -8.15
C ASP A 335 2.38 -7.47 -7.55
N ALA A 336 3.30 -6.97 -8.38
CA ALA A 336 4.39 -6.09 -7.94
C ALA A 336 3.86 -4.77 -7.35
N GLY A 337 2.88 -4.16 -8.01
CA GLY A 337 2.23 -2.93 -7.54
C GLY A 337 1.45 -3.13 -6.24
N ALA A 338 0.66 -4.21 -6.15
CA ALA A 338 -0.11 -4.57 -4.96
C ALA A 338 0.83 -4.84 -3.77
N LYS A 339 1.87 -5.63 -3.98
CA LYS A 339 2.90 -5.89 -2.96
C LYS A 339 3.57 -4.61 -2.50
N ALA A 340 4.04 -3.78 -3.43
CA ALA A 340 4.66 -2.49 -3.09
C ALA A 340 3.72 -1.56 -2.34
N SER A 341 2.42 -1.56 -2.68
CA SER A 341 1.40 -0.76 -2.01
C SER A 341 1.14 -1.24 -0.58
N VAL A 342 0.93 -2.54 -0.37
CA VAL A 342 0.71 -3.15 0.96
C VAL A 342 1.90 -2.92 1.88
N GLU A 343 3.12 -3.01 1.36
CA GLU A 343 4.35 -2.73 2.12
C GLU A 343 4.62 -1.22 2.31
N GLY A 344 3.74 -0.33 1.84
CA GLY A 344 3.89 1.13 1.99
C GLY A 344 5.02 1.73 1.15
N ARG A 345 5.50 1.00 0.13
CA ARG A 345 6.60 1.36 -0.77
C ARG A 345 6.16 1.98 -2.09
N LEU A 346 4.88 1.84 -2.44
CA LEU A 346 4.22 2.51 -3.56
C LEU A 346 3.06 3.33 -3.02
N LYS A 347 3.08 4.63 -3.30
CA LYS A 347 2.04 5.57 -2.89
C LYS A 347 1.56 6.41 -4.06
N LEU A 348 0.28 6.75 -4.07
CA LEU A 348 -0.37 7.57 -5.10
C LEU A 348 -1.24 8.62 -4.41
N TRP A 349 -1.10 9.85 -4.86
CA TRP A 349 -1.96 10.95 -4.48
C TRP A 349 -2.39 11.71 -5.73
N VAL A 350 -3.69 11.94 -5.85
CA VAL A 350 -4.33 12.73 -6.91
C VAL A 350 -5.39 13.60 -6.23
N PRO A 351 -5.36 14.93 -6.36
CA PRO A 351 -6.35 15.83 -5.77
C PRO A 351 -7.67 15.84 -6.56
N ASP A 352 -8.20 14.65 -6.83
CA ASP A 352 -9.49 14.41 -7.47
C ASP A 352 -10.39 13.67 -6.47
N PRO A 353 -11.57 14.20 -6.12
CA PRO A 353 -12.50 13.54 -5.20
C PRO A 353 -12.88 12.11 -5.62
N ALA A 354 -13.08 11.86 -6.91
CA ALA A 354 -13.46 10.53 -7.41
C ALA A 354 -12.32 9.53 -7.26
N VAL A 355 -11.07 9.97 -7.47
CA VAL A 355 -9.90 9.13 -7.21
C VAL A 355 -9.73 8.89 -5.71
N THR A 356 -9.89 9.94 -4.91
CA THR A 356 -9.73 9.88 -3.44
C THR A 356 -10.74 8.93 -2.80
N GLU A 357 -11.98 8.92 -3.28
CA GLU A 357 -13.02 7.99 -2.82
C GLU A 357 -12.61 6.52 -3.05
N VAL A 358 -12.05 6.21 -4.23
CA VAL A 358 -11.62 4.86 -4.57
C VAL A 358 -10.36 4.42 -3.83
N ILE A 359 -9.33 5.27 -3.78
CA ILE A 359 -8.02 4.85 -3.24
C ILE A 359 -7.84 5.16 -1.75
N GLY A 360 -8.68 6.01 -1.16
CA GLY A 360 -8.47 6.60 0.17
C GLY A 360 -8.39 5.56 1.31
N GLY A 361 -9.18 4.49 1.24
CA GLY A 361 -9.11 3.37 2.19
C GLY A 361 -8.05 2.32 1.86
N SER A 362 -7.35 2.45 0.73
CA SER A 362 -6.37 1.46 0.28
C SER A 362 -4.95 1.83 0.75
N PRO A 363 -4.04 0.83 0.88
CA PRO A 363 -2.65 1.10 1.26
C PRO A 363 -1.90 2.07 0.34
N VAL A 364 -2.31 2.20 -0.93
CA VAL A 364 -1.65 3.09 -1.92
C VAL A 364 -1.85 4.58 -1.59
N ALA A 365 -2.91 4.94 -0.85
CA ALA A 365 -3.10 6.32 -0.40
C ALA A 365 -2.02 6.76 0.60
N GLY A 366 -1.35 5.80 1.26
CA GLY A 366 -0.30 6.11 2.22
C GLY A 366 -0.80 6.93 3.41
N VAL A 367 -1.98 6.58 3.93
CA VAL A 367 -2.61 7.21 5.10
C VAL A 367 -2.83 6.17 6.20
N LEU A 368 -2.92 6.64 7.45
CA LEU A 368 -3.44 5.82 8.54
C LEU A 368 -4.97 5.79 8.45
N PRO A 369 -5.64 4.67 8.82
CA PRO A 369 -7.09 4.62 8.93
C PRO A 369 -7.65 5.72 9.83
N VAL A 370 -8.89 6.14 9.60
CA VAL A 370 -9.54 7.23 10.35
C VAL A 370 -10.44 6.74 11.49
N ASP A 371 -10.72 5.44 11.53
CA ASP A 371 -11.46 4.74 12.57
C ASP A 371 -10.77 3.40 12.89
N ASN A 372 -11.47 2.51 13.59
CA ASN A 372 -11.00 1.17 13.93
C ASN A 372 -11.99 0.08 13.44
N GLU A 373 -12.90 0.37 12.51
CA GLU A 373 -13.97 -0.57 12.15
C GLU A 373 -13.41 -1.78 11.37
N ASP A 374 -12.72 -1.51 10.25
CA ASP A 374 -12.14 -2.56 9.40
C ASP A 374 -10.78 -3.05 9.92
N GLU A 375 -9.96 -2.15 10.46
CA GLU A 375 -8.67 -2.46 11.05
C GLU A 375 -8.33 -1.48 12.19
N THR A 376 -7.76 -2.00 13.27
CA THR A 376 -7.22 -1.17 14.37
C THR A 376 -5.75 -0.91 14.09
N ALA A 377 -5.38 0.33 13.73
CA ALA A 377 -4.01 0.62 13.33
C ALA A 377 -3.17 1.32 14.41
N ILE A 378 -1.97 0.77 14.67
CA ILE A 378 -0.86 1.46 15.35
C ILE A 378 0.17 1.90 14.29
N GLY A 379 0.57 3.17 14.35
CA GLY A 379 1.60 3.72 13.47
C GLY A 379 2.98 3.69 14.14
N VAL A 380 4.01 3.13 13.49
CA VAL A 380 5.40 3.10 13.98
C VAL A 380 6.35 3.57 12.90
N TYR A 381 6.83 4.80 13.00
CA TYR A 381 7.62 5.44 11.95
C TYR A 381 8.99 5.87 12.46
N PHE A 382 9.94 5.93 11.52
CA PHE A 382 11.31 6.36 11.77
C PHE A 382 11.65 7.59 10.92
N ASN A 383 12.31 8.56 11.53
CA ASN A 383 13.00 9.64 10.82
C ASN A 383 14.47 9.66 11.23
N ASP A 384 15.38 9.38 10.29
CA ASP A 384 16.82 9.59 10.48
C ASP A 384 17.13 11.09 10.61
N THR A 385 17.83 11.42 11.68
CA THR A 385 18.27 12.79 12.01
C THR A 385 19.78 12.97 11.79
N THR A 386 20.44 11.94 11.27
CA THR A 386 21.89 11.85 11.05
C THR A 386 22.31 12.66 9.82
N GLY A 387 21.47 12.69 8.78
CA GLY A 387 21.82 13.26 7.47
C GLY A 387 22.85 12.40 6.74
N SER A 388 22.61 11.08 6.75
CA SER A 388 23.52 10.04 6.31
C SER A 388 22.73 8.87 5.72
N LYS A 389 23.39 7.94 5.03
CA LYS A 389 22.77 6.70 4.50
C LYS A 389 22.99 5.50 5.42
N MET A 390 23.17 5.76 6.71
CA MET A 390 23.51 4.74 7.69
C MET A 390 22.35 3.78 7.98
N ASP A 391 21.09 4.15 7.67
CA ASP A 391 19.95 3.23 7.85
C ASP A 391 20.08 1.98 6.97
N TYR A 392 20.93 1.99 5.93
CA TYR A 392 21.29 0.77 5.21
C TYR A 392 21.88 -0.32 6.12
N TYR A 393 22.47 0.04 7.26
CA TYR A 393 23.06 -0.89 8.22
C TYR A 393 22.21 -1.05 9.49
N VAL A 394 20.99 -0.52 9.50
CA VAL A 394 20.08 -0.59 10.65
C VAL A 394 18.96 -1.58 10.37
N ASP A 395 18.68 -2.42 11.36
CA ASP A 395 17.54 -3.33 11.39
C ASP A 395 16.49 -2.83 12.35
N ALA A 396 15.22 -3.11 12.03
CA ALA A 396 14.08 -2.78 12.86
C ALA A 396 13.19 -4.01 13.06
N ASP A 397 12.62 -4.15 14.25
CA ASP A 397 11.54 -5.09 14.54
C ASP A 397 10.52 -4.47 15.49
N ILE A 398 9.28 -4.92 15.39
CA ILE A 398 8.14 -4.40 16.13
C ILE A 398 7.37 -5.57 16.74
N ALA A 399 7.09 -5.49 18.03
CA ALA A 399 6.20 -6.41 18.73
C ALA A 399 5.05 -5.64 19.37
N VAL A 400 3.83 -6.14 19.23
CA VAL A 400 2.65 -5.57 19.89
C VAL A 400 1.92 -6.64 20.67
N GLU A 401 1.72 -6.39 21.96
CA GLU A 401 0.86 -7.18 22.83
C GLU A 401 -0.42 -6.40 23.12
N THR A 402 -1.58 -7.05 23.02
CA THR A 402 -2.87 -6.40 23.28
C THR A 402 -3.90 -7.34 23.91
N ASP A 403 -4.81 -6.79 24.71
CA ASP A 403 -6.00 -7.46 25.21
C ASP A 403 -7.29 -7.05 24.49
N GLN A 404 -7.21 -6.44 23.30
CA GLN A 404 -8.36 -5.83 22.60
C GLN A 404 -9.59 -6.73 22.44
N CYS A 405 -9.41 -8.04 22.25
CA CYS A 405 -10.53 -8.98 22.07
C CYS A 405 -10.96 -9.70 23.37
N THR A 406 -10.27 -9.48 24.49
CA THR A 406 -10.57 -10.15 25.77
C THR A 406 -10.83 -9.20 26.92
N ALA A 407 -10.50 -7.92 26.77
CA ALA A 407 -10.72 -6.91 27.79
C ALA A 407 -12.22 -6.74 28.11
N ALA A 408 -12.55 -6.71 29.39
CA ALA A 408 -13.91 -6.43 29.87
C ALA A 408 -14.26 -4.92 29.89
N GLY A 409 -13.28 -4.06 29.57
CA GLY A 409 -13.40 -2.61 29.49
C GLY A 409 -12.43 -2.07 28.45
N ALA A 410 -11.97 -0.83 28.60
CA ALA A 410 -11.05 -0.20 27.66
C ALA A 410 -9.76 -1.03 27.47
N PRO A 411 -9.50 -1.54 26.25
CA PRO A 411 -8.33 -2.34 25.98
C PRO A 411 -7.04 -1.52 25.98
N SER A 412 -5.94 -2.24 25.99
CA SER A 412 -4.58 -1.71 26.02
C SER A 412 -3.70 -2.34 24.96
N TRP A 413 -2.65 -1.60 24.58
CA TRP A 413 -1.62 -2.06 23.66
C TRP A 413 -0.26 -1.72 24.23
N THR A 414 0.65 -2.68 24.23
CA THR A 414 2.06 -2.46 24.52
C THR A 414 2.86 -2.71 23.25
N THR A 415 3.40 -1.65 22.68
CA THR A 415 4.23 -1.69 21.46
C THR A 415 5.69 -1.58 21.84
N THR A 416 6.49 -2.56 21.46
CA THR A 416 7.94 -2.55 21.59
C THR A 416 8.56 -2.42 20.21
N VAL A 417 9.39 -1.40 20.00
CA VAL A 417 10.07 -1.10 18.74
C VAL A 417 11.57 -1.19 18.98
N ASN A 418 12.23 -2.09 18.28
CA ASN A 418 13.68 -2.28 18.39
C ASN A 418 14.38 -1.71 17.15
N LEU A 419 15.50 -1.02 17.37
CA LEU A 419 16.48 -0.69 16.33
C LEU A 419 17.82 -1.30 16.70
N HIS A 420 18.52 -1.85 15.71
CA HIS A 420 19.88 -2.36 15.85
C HIS A 420 20.80 -1.78 14.78
N ASN A 421 21.88 -1.12 15.20
CA ASN A 421 22.92 -0.66 14.28
C ASN A 421 23.95 -1.78 14.08
N GLY A 422 23.81 -2.55 13.00
CA GLY A 422 24.58 -3.77 12.77
C GLY A 422 26.00 -3.56 12.26
N ILE A 423 26.42 -2.33 11.98
CA ILE A 423 27.78 -2.05 11.51
C ILE A 423 28.81 -2.14 12.64
N THR A 424 30.06 -2.45 12.31
CA THR A 424 31.18 -2.27 13.24
C THR A 424 31.80 -0.88 13.10
N ARG A 425 32.49 -0.41 14.14
CA ARG A 425 33.23 0.86 14.07
C ARG A 425 34.36 0.82 13.03
N GLU A 426 34.99 -0.33 12.87
CA GLU A 426 36.06 -0.53 11.88
C GLU A 426 35.52 -0.36 10.47
N ASP A 427 34.47 -1.10 10.12
CA ASP A 427 33.84 -1.01 8.79
C ASP A 427 33.28 0.39 8.53
N ALA A 428 32.64 1.01 9.53
CA ALA A 428 32.09 2.36 9.42
C ALA A 428 33.14 3.42 9.05
N ASN A 429 34.38 3.26 9.50
CA ASN A 429 35.47 4.19 9.17
C ASN A 429 35.98 4.02 7.74
N GLU A 430 35.73 2.89 7.09
CA GLU A 430 36.11 2.63 5.69
C GLU A 430 35.02 3.08 4.71
N LEU A 431 33.82 3.39 5.20
CA LEU A 431 32.71 3.81 4.37
C LEU A 431 32.96 5.17 3.69
N PRO A 432 32.51 5.33 2.42
CA PRO A 432 32.43 6.63 1.77
C PRO A 432 31.71 7.68 2.64
N ARG A 433 32.22 8.90 2.64
CA ARG A 433 31.62 10.03 3.39
C ARG A 433 30.14 10.28 3.04
N TYR A 434 29.74 9.95 1.82
CA TYR A 434 28.36 10.09 1.37
C TYR A 434 27.39 9.11 2.09
N ILE A 435 27.92 8.01 2.63
CA ILE A 435 27.17 7.07 3.46
C ILE A 435 27.18 7.52 4.92
N THR A 436 28.34 7.87 5.47
CA THR A 436 28.46 8.19 6.91
C THR A 436 27.93 9.58 7.28
N GLY A 437 27.76 10.46 6.30
CA GLY A 437 27.27 11.82 6.51
C GLY A 437 28.31 12.74 7.14
N PRO A 438 27.98 14.04 7.31
CA PRO A 438 28.95 15.04 7.78
C PRO A 438 28.82 15.42 9.26
N TYR A 439 27.74 15.04 9.95
CA TYR A 439 27.37 15.61 11.25
C TYR A 439 27.66 14.70 12.45
N PHE A 440 27.74 13.39 12.24
CA PHE A 440 27.99 12.38 13.28
C PHE A 440 29.35 11.72 13.10
N THR A 441 29.82 11.02 14.14
CA THR A 441 31.00 10.17 14.01
C THR A 441 30.66 9.02 13.06
N PRO A 442 31.53 8.62 12.10
CA PRO A 442 31.23 7.54 11.17
C PRO A 442 30.68 6.30 11.88
N GLY A 443 29.48 5.88 11.46
CA GLY A 443 28.77 4.74 12.01
C GLY A 443 27.76 5.06 13.12
N ASP A 444 27.82 6.23 13.76
CA ASP A 444 26.77 6.65 14.70
C ASP A 444 25.53 7.07 13.92
N ILE A 445 24.34 6.70 14.41
CA ILE A 445 23.07 7.05 13.80
C ILE A 445 22.12 7.65 14.84
N GLY A 446 21.48 8.77 14.50
CA GLY A 446 20.42 9.39 15.30
C GLY A 446 19.06 9.17 14.66
N THR A 447 18.11 8.60 15.39
CA THR A 447 16.79 8.24 14.84
C THR A 447 15.68 8.70 15.78
N ASP A 448 14.68 9.36 15.21
CA ASP A 448 13.40 9.62 15.86
C ASP A 448 12.49 8.40 15.67
N TYR A 449 12.04 7.81 16.77
CA TYR A 449 10.84 6.98 16.80
C TYR A 449 9.62 7.89 16.83
N ILE A 450 8.66 7.67 15.94
CA ILE A 450 7.34 8.29 16.00
C ILE A 450 6.29 7.19 16.12
N VAL A 451 5.52 7.20 17.20
CA VAL A 451 4.49 6.19 17.46
C VAL A 451 3.13 6.87 17.58
N TYR A 452 2.15 6.34 16.84
CA TYR A 452 0.76 6.77 16.82
C TYR A 452 -0.12 5.70 17.46
N ALA A 453 -0.95 6.10 18.43
CA ALA A 453 -1.93 5.21 19.03
C ALA A 453 -3.11 4.91 18.08
N PRO A 454 -3.88 3.83 18.36
CA PRO A 454 -5.19 3.61 17.73
C PRO A 454 -6.11 4.82 17.85
N VAL A 455 -7.13 4.93 16.97
CA VAL A 455 -8.08 6.05 17.04
C VAL A 455 -8.80 6.00 18.38
N GLY A 456 -8.83 7.15 19.09
CA GLY A 456 -9.47 7.26 20.40
C GLY A 456 -8.67 6.67 21.57
N ALA A 457 -7.45 6.19 21.35
CA ALA A 457 -6.54 5.76 22.41
C ALA A 457 -5.54 6.85 22.81
N THR A 458 -5.05 6.78 24.05
CA THR A 458 -4.02 7.66 24.61
C THR A 458 -2.72 6.89 24.89
N ILE A 459 -1.59 7.56 24.76
CA ILE A 459 -0.28 7.04 25.14
C ILE A 459 -0.04 7.39 26.61
N GLU A 460 -0.07 6.36 27.46
CA GLU A 460 0.03 6.51 28.92
C GLU A 460 1.48 6.62 29.41
N SER A 461 2.39 5.89 28.76
CA SER A 461 3.81 5.92 29.12
C SER A 461 4.71 5.38 28.01
N TRP A 462 5.99 5.73 28.08
CA TRP A 462 7.03 5.14 27.24
C TRP A 462 8.37 5.03 27.98
N THR A 463 9.20 4.07 27.56
CA THR A 463 10.57 3.89 28.05
C THR A 463 11.50 3.52 26.91
N VAL A 464 12.79 3.86 27.04
CA VAL A 464 13.85 3.38 26.14
C VAL A 464 14.79 2.50 26.96
N ASN A 465 14.98 1.25 26.54
CA ASN A 465 15.77 0.24 27.25
C ASN A 465 15.36 0.08 28.73
N GLY A 466 14.05 0.17 29.00
CA GLY A 466 13.46 0.08 30.35
C GLY A 466 13.66 1.30 31.25
N ALA A 467 14.24 2.38 30.73
CA ALA A 467 14.42 3.65 31.45
C ALA A 467 13.52 4.75 30.89
N ALA A 468 13.03 5.63 31.75
CA ALA A 468 12.28 6.82 31.32
C ALA A 468 13.14 7.70 30.39
N ARG A 469 12.52 8.24 29.34
CA ARG A 469 13.17 9.08 28.33
C ARG A 469 12.24 10.23 28.00
N ASP A 470 12.76 11.46 27.90
CA ASP A 470 11.93 12.58 27.48
C ASP A 470 11.57 12.45 26.00
N ALA A 471 10.29 12.71 25.67
CA ALA A 471 9.85 12.85 24.29
C ALA A 471 10.22 14.25 23.76
N LEU A 472 10.61 14.31 22.49
CA LEU A 472 10.74 15.57 21.76
C LEU A 472 9.39 16.22 21.50
N ALA A 473 8.34 15.40 21.37
CA ALA A 473 6.95 15.84 21.26
C ALA A 473 6.02 14.73 21.76
N HIS A 474 4.92 15.11 22.42
CA HIS A 474 3.76 14.26 22.73
C HIS A 474 2.53 15.13 22.47
N THR A 475 1.77 14.82 21.42
CA THR A 475 0.70 15.66 20.89
C THR A 475 -0.26 14.83 20.04
N THR A 476 -1.42 15.40 19.71
CA THR A 476 -2.27 14.86 18.66
C THR A 476 -1.68 15.13 17.28
N HIS A 477 -1.78 14.16 16.37
CA HIS A 477 -1.60 14.32 14.93
C HIS A 477 -2.50 13.34 14.17
N LEU A 478 -3.21 13.83 13.15
CA LEU A 478 -4.20 13.05 12.38
C LEU A 478 -5.32 12.50 13.27
N GLY A 479 -5.70 13.26 14.31
CA GLY A 479 -6.73 12.84 15.28
C GLY A 479 -6.30 11.72 16.23
N ARG A 480 -5.01 11.35 16.26
CA ARG A 480 -4.45 10.29 17.12
C ARG A 480 -3.45 10.86 18.10
N ASP A 481 -3.37 10.28 19.30
CA ASP A 481 -2.28 10.60 20.22
C ASP A 481 -0.96 10.03 19.70
N ALA A 482 0.09 10.85 19.69
CA ALA A 482 1.36 10.51 19.08
C ALA A 482 2.55 11.04 19.89
N ILE A 483 3.62 10.24 19.95
CA ILE A 483 4.89 10.63 20.57
C ILE A 483 6.03 10.61 19.55
N ARG A 484 7.04 11.46 19.79
CA ARG A 484 8.31 11.45 19.09
C ARG A 484 9.46 11.37 20.09
N VAL A 485 10.28 10.32 20.01
CA VAL A 485 11.41 10.09 20.92
C VAL A 485 12.68 9.86 20.11
N ASN A 486 13.76 10.57 20.44
CA ASN A 486 15.05 10.43 19.74
C ASN A 486 16.04 9.54 20.51
N VAL A 487 16.74 8.68 19.77
CA VAL A 487 17.90 7.92 20.23
C VAL A 487 19.10 8.17 19.32
N VAL A 488 20.29 7.93 19.85
CA VAL A 488 21.53 7.84 19.07
C VAL A 488 22.16 6.50 19.38
N LEU A 489 22.45 5.72 18.33
CA LEU A 489 23.08 4.40 18.43
C LEU A 489 24.48 4.44 17.84
N GLN A 490 25.45 3.91 18.60
CA GLN A 490 26.78 3.62 18.07
C GLN A 490 26.77 2.30 17.28
N PRO A 491 27.79 2.04 16.44
CA PRO A 491 28.00 0.74 15.79
C PRO A 491 27.93 -0.42 16.79
N GLY A 492 27.07 -1.39 16.50
CA GLY A 492 26.80 -2.58 17.31
C GLY A 492 25.77 -2.39 18.42
N GLU A 493 25.27 -1.17 18.66
CA GLU A 493 24.28 -0.91 19.70
C GLU A 493 22.84 -1.17 19.23
N SER A 494 21.95 -1.39 20.21
CA SER A 494 20.51 -1.49 20.00
C SER A 494 19.77 -0.57 20.97
N ALA A 495 18.57 -0.16 20.58
CA ALA A 495 17.60 0.48 21.47
C ALA A 495 16.23 -0.16 21.30
N ALA A 496 15.51 -0.30 22.41
CA ALA A 496 14.13 -0.77 22.49
C ALA A 496 13.26 0.36 23.05
N LEU A 497 12.39 0.95 22.23
CA LEU A 497 11.33 1.84 22.69
C LEU A 497 10.10 0.99 23.04
N GLN A 498 9.64 1.06 24.29
CA GLN A 498 8.36 0.47 24.69
C GLN A 498 7.34 1.59 24.94
N VAL A 499 6.15 1.48 24.37
CA VAL A 499 5.04 2.43 24.47
C VAL A 499 3.80 1.69 24.95
N VAL A 500 3.17 2.20 26.01
CA VAL A 500 1.92 1.67 26.55
C VAL A 500 0.79 2.62 26.20
N MET A 501 -0.25 2.08 25.57
CA MET A 501 -1.41 2.81 25.07
C MET A 501 -2.68 2.22 25.66
N LYS A 502 -3.69 3.05 25.85
CA LYS A 502 -4.98 2.62 26.37
C LYS A 502 -6.12 3.27 25.61
N ALA A 503 -7.17 2.52 25.30
CA ALA A 503 -8.39 3.08 24.73
C ALA A 503 -9.08 4.01 25.74
N SER A 504 -9.94 4.90 25.24
CA SER A 504 -10.89 5.63 26.07
C SER A 504 -11.74 4.68 26.92
N ASP A 505 -12.04 5.06 28.16
CA ASP A 505 -12.89 4.28 29.07
C ASP A 505 -14.31 4.04 28.53
N ASP A 506 -14.75 4.85 27.56
CA ASP A 506 -16.04 4.72 26.86
C ASP A 506 -16.00 3.77 25.64
N ALA A 507 -14.83 3.22 25.29
CA ALA A 507 -14.68 2.32 24.15
C ALA A 507 -15.14 0.88 24.49
N GLU A 508 -15.97 0.29 23.63
CA GLU A 508 -16.43 -1.09 23.77
C GLU A 508 -15.46 -2.08 23.08
N SER A 509 -15.25 -3.26 23.65
CA SER A 509 -14.30 -4.27 23.12
C SER A 509 -14.64 -4.79 21.72
N GLY A 510 -15.85 -4.51 21.20
CA GLY A 510 -16.28 -4.87 19.85
C GLY A 510 -16.11 -3.76 18.80
N SER A 511 -15.59 -2.58 19.17
CA SER A 511 -15.40 -1.46 18.25
C SER A 511 -14.01 -1.44 17.58
N PHE A 512 -13.27 -2.54 17.66
CA PHE A 512 -11.89 -2.66 17.18
C PHE A 512 -11.78 -3.85 16.23
N GLY A 513 -11.56 -3.57 14.95
CA GLY A 513 -11.21 -4.56 13.95
C GLY A 513 -9.82 -5.16 14.19
N PRO A 514 -9.38 -6.13 13.36
CA PRO A 514 -8.08 -6.76 13.46
C PRO A 514 -6.93 -5.75 13.61
N LEU A 515 -6.01 -6.03 14.54
CA LEU A 515 -4.88 -5.15 14.82
C LEU A 515 -3.86 -5.22 13.67
N VAL A 516 -3.47 -4.05 13.17
CA VAL A 516 -2.41 -3.89 12.17
C VAL A 516 -1.38 -2.88 12.64
N VAL A 517 -0.12 -3.10 12.25
CA VAL A 517 0.96 -2.13 12.46
C VAL A 517 1.34 -1.53 11.11
N LYS A 518 1.14 -0.22 10.95
CA LYS A 518 1.65 0.52 9.78
C LYS A 518 3.01 1.11 10.16
N HIS A 519 4.04 0.85 9.38
CA HIS A 519 5.39 1.29 9.72
C HIS A 519 6.16 1.90 8.55
N THR A 520 7.28 2.56 8.86
CA THR A 520 8.22 3.02 7.83
C THR A 520 8.78 1.81 7.07
N PRO A 521 8.73 1.79 5.72
CA PRO A 521 9.38 0.74 4.95
C PRO A 521 10.91 0.94 4.99
N MET A 522 11.60 0.03 5.69
CA MET A 522 13.07 0.05 5.81
C MET A 522 13.73 -0.63 4.60
N VAL A 523 15.07 -0.54 4.53
CA VAL A 523 15.89 -1.22 3.50
C VAL A 523 15.71 -2.73 3.55
N ARG A 524 15.74 -3.29 4.76
CA ARG A 524 15.43 -4.69 5.07
C ARG A 524 14.01 -4.77 5.62
N ASP A 525 13.43 -5.95 5.51
CA ASP A 525 12.08 -6.20 6.01
C ASP A 525 12.02 -5.97 7.53
N THR A 526 10.96 -5.29 7.99
CA THR A 526 10.75 -5.01 9.41
C THR A 526 9.82 -6.07 9.96
N ALA A 527 10.35 -6.97 10.79
CA ALA A 527 9.52 -8.02 11.37
C ALA A 527 8.46 -7.41 12.29
N VAL A 528 7.20 -7.83 12.12
CA VAL A 528 6.08 -7.43 12.98
C VAL A 528 5.50 -8.68 13.64
N ASP A 529 5.50 -8.71 14.97
CA ASP A 529 4.87 -9.75 15.77
C ASP A 529 3.67 -9.17 16.55
N VAL A 530 2.51 -9.79 16.44
CA VAL A 530 1.28 -9.34 17.08
C VAL A 530 0.72 -10.46 17.95
N VAL A 531 0.65 -10.20 19.25
CA VAL A 531 0.08 -11.10 20.26
C VAL A 531 -1.25 -10.52 20.73
N ALA A 532 -2.34 -11.00 20.14
CA ALA A 532 -3.70 -10.55 20.40
C ALA A 532 -4.63 -11.74 20.74
N PRO A 533 -4.55 -12.30 21.97
CA PRO A 533 -5.37 -13.44 22.37
C PRO A 533 -6.87 -13.14 22.23
N GLY A 534 -7.61 -14.09 21.66
CA GLY A 534 -9.06 -14.01 21.50
C GLY A 534 -9.55 -13.28 20.24
N CYS A 535 -8.64 -12.81 19.38
CA CYS A 535 -8.94 -12.18 18.09
C CYS A 535 -8.89 -13.19 16.91
N ASP A 536 -9.48 -14.39 17.09
CA ASP A 536 -9.46 -15.48 16.10
C ASP A 536 -10.31 -15.20 14.85
#